data_AF-C7GGZ7-F1
#
_entry.id   AF-C7GGZ7-F1
#
_cell.length_a   1.000
_cell.length_b   1.000
_cell.length_c   1.000
_cell.angle_alpha   90.00
_cell.angle_beta   90.00
_cell.angle_gamma   90.00
#
_symmetry.space_group_name_H-M   'P 1'
#
loop_
_entity.id
_entity.type
_entity.pdbx_description
1 polymer ?
#
loop_
_entity_poly.entity_id
_entity_poly.type
_entity_poly.pdbx_seq_one_letter_code
_entity_poly.pdbx_strand_id
1 'polypeptide(L)'
;MLESTEKGSVRNSIRNCLTVFQNDPLLSGAIAKNLLTERVDIVKPIGYHRIGTAITDTDMNYLLLYLEETYGLTSEKKITAAIGIVANENGYHPVRDYLNGLSWDGQERIRYCLRHFLGADTDQYTYEALRLFLLGAIHRAFCPGCKFEVMLCLVGGQGAGKSTFFRLLAVKDEWFSDDLRKLDDDNVYRKLQGHWIIEMSEMIATANAKSIEEIKSFLSRQKEVYKIPYETHPEDRLRQCVFGGTSNALDFLPLDRSGNRRFLPVMVYP
;
A
#
# COMPACT_ATOMS: atom_id res chain seq x y z
N MET A 1 8.81 -20.62 30.00
CA MET A 1 8.75 -22.09 30.14
C MET A 1 7.45 -22.54 29.48
N LEU A 2 7.50 -23.56 28.61
CA LEU A 2 6.31 -24.05 27.90
C LEU A 2 5.42 -24.88 28.84
N GLU A 3 4.10 -24.78 28.70
CA GLU A 3 3.17 -25.62 29.44
C GLU A 3 3.30 -27.09 28.99
N SER A 4 3.32 -28.02 29.93
CA SER A 4 3.30 -29.46 29.67
C SER A 4 1.91 -30.06 29.86
N THR A 5 1.66 -31.19 29.20
CA THR A 5 0.50 -32.04 29.46
C THR A 5 0.71 -32.87 30.74
N GLU A 6 -0.35 -33.52 31.22
CA GLU A 6 -0.27 -34.48 32.33
C GLU A 6 0.71 -35.63 32.06
N LYS A 7 1.00 -35.92 30.78
CA LYS A 7 1.95 -36.95 30.34
C LYS A 7 3.39 -36.43 30.18
N GLY A 8 3.66 -35.17 30.57
CA GLY A 8 4.98 -34.54 30.50
C GLY A 8 5.39 -33.99 29.13
N SER A 9 4.65 -34.28 28.05
CA SER A 9 4.91 -33.72 26.72
C SER A 9 4.49 -32.25 26.63
N VAL A 10 5.08 -31.48 25.71
CA VAL A 10 4.69 -30.08 25.49
C VAL A 10 3.22 -30.01 25.07
N ARG A 11 2.46 -29.14 25.74
CA ARG A 11 1.05 -28.94 25.43
C ARG A 11 0.93 -28.20 24.10
N ASN A 12 0.14 -28.76 23.19
CA ASN A 12 -0.25 -28.06 21.97
C ASN A 12 -1.29 -26.98 22.32
N SER A 13 -0.84 -25.76 22.64
CA SER A 13 -1.69 -24.61 22.98
C SER A 13 -1.25 -23.37 22.18
N ILE A 14 -2.18 -22.43 21.94
CA ILE A 14 -1.85 -21.15 21.30
C ILE A 14 -0.79 -20.41 22.13
N ARG A 15 -0.90 -20.47 23.47
CA ARG A 15 0.04 -19.83 24.39
C ARG A 15 1.47 -20.35 24.25
N ASN A 16 1.64 -21.66 24.08
CA ASN A 16 2.96 -22.26 23.86
C ASN A 16 3.52 -21.87 22.49
N CYS A 17 2.71 -21.90 21.43
CA CYS A 17 3.12 -21.44 20.10
C CYS A 17 3.56 -19.97 20.15
N LEU A 18 2.78 -19.10 20.81
CA LEU A 18 3.10 -17.69 21.00
C LEU A 18 4.43 -17.51 21.75
N THR A 19 4.64 -18.28 22.82
CA THR A 19 5.86 -18.24 23.61
C THR A 19 7.08 -18.58 22.73
N VAL A 20 6.97 -19.58 21.85
CA VAL A 20 8.03 -19.92 20.89
C VAL A 20 8.28 -18.75 19.92
N PHE A 21 7.25 -18.25 19.23
CA PHE A 21 7.41 -17.13 18.29
C PHE A 21 7.95 -15.85 18.93
N GLN A 22 7.77 -15.63 20.24
CA GLN A 22 8.26 -14.45 20.94
C GLN A 22 9.70 -14.62 21.48
N ASN A 23 10.13 -15.83 21.84
CA ASN A 23 11.37 -16.04 22.59
C ASN A 23 12.41 -16.90 21.87
N ASP A 24 12.02 -17.66 20.85
CA ASP A 24 12.97 -18.46 20.08
C ASP A 24 13.94 -17.53 19.31
N PRO A 25 15.27 -17.77 19.35
CA PRO A 25 16.23 -16.91 18.67
C PRO A 25 16.00 -16.77 17.16
N LEU A 26 15.54 -17.84 16.51
CA LEU A 26 15.28 -17.84 15.07
C LEU A 26 13.99 -17.09 14.73
N LEU A 27 12.92 -17.29 15.51
CA LEU A 27 11.58 -16.78 15.19
C LEU A 27 11.22 -15.45 15.85
N SER A 28 11.86 -15.08 16.96
CA SER A 28 11.56 -13.84 17.70
C SER A 28 11.72 -12.60 16.83
N GLY A 29 10.63 -11.85 16.65
CA GLY A 29 10.57 -10.68 15.78
C GLY A 29 10.64 -10.98 14.28
N ALA A 30 10.53 -12.25 13.87
CA ALA A 30 10.53 -12.61 12.45
C ALA A 30 9.19 -12.37 11.77
N ILE A 31 8.09 -12.51 12.50
CA ILE A 31 6.73 -12.47 11.96
C ILE A 31 6.10 -11.12 12.26
N ALA A 32 5.63 -10.42 11.23
CA ALA A 32 5.10 -9.08 11.35
C ALA A 32 3.95 -8.83 10.36
N LYS A 33 2.94 -8.06 10.76
CA LYS A 33 1.86 -7.64 9.86
C LYS A 33 2.31 -6.42 9.07
N ASN A 34 2.32 -6.53 7.75
CA ASN A 34 2.55 -5.40 6.87
C ASN A 34 1.24 -4.60 6.76
N LEU A 35 1.20 -3.39 7.34
CA LEU A 35 -0.02 -2.58 7.41
C LEU A 35 -0.43 -1.96 6.08
N LEU A 36 0.46 -1.92 5.09
CA LEU A 36 0.16 -1.43 3.74
C LEU A 36 -0.52 -2.52 2.88
N THR A 37 -0.02 -3.75 2.97
CA THR A 37 -0.55 -4.90 2.20
C THR A 37 -1.58 -5.73 2.98
N GLU A 38 -1.69 -5.52 4.29
CA GLU A 38 -2.42 -6.33 5.27
C GLU A 38 -2.00 -7.82 5.33
N ARG A 39 -0.87 -8.18 4.73
CA ARG A 39 -0.32 -9.53 4.75
C ARG A 39 0.57 -9.75 5.97
N VAL A 40 0.78 -11.02 6.29
CA VAL A 40 1.80 -11.42 7.26
C VAL A 40 3.10 -11.65 6.52
N ASP A 41 4.14 -10.97 6.96
CA ASP A 41 5.47 -11.01 6.39
C ASP A 41 6.46 -11.67 7.36
N ILE A 42 7.43 -12.39 6.81
CA ILE A 42 8.66 -12.79 7.49
C ILE A 42 9.72 -11.72 7.18
N VAL A 43 10.11 -10.95 8.20
CA VAL A 43 10.94 -9.74 8.09
C VAL A 43 12.42 -9.94 8.43
N LYS A 44 12.82 -11.16 8.80
CA LYS A 44 14.22 -11.55 8.97
C LYS A 44 14.47 -12.99 8.49
N PRO A 45 15.73 -13.39 8.23
CA PRO A 45 16.05 -14.76 7.85
C PRO A 45 15.67 -15.77 8.95
N ILE A 46 15.01 -16.88 8.58
CA ILE A 46 14.58 -17.95 9.50
C ILE A 46 15.09 -19.34 9.11
N GLY A 47 16.32 -19.41 8.58
CA GLY A 47 17.05 -20.68 8.41
C GLY A 47 16.84 -21.42 7.09
N TYR A 48 16.05 -20.88 6.17
CA TYR A 48 15.89 -21.40 4.81
C TYR A 48 15.80 -20.28 3.76
N HIS A 49 16.04 -20.62 2.50
CA HIS A 49 16.00 -19.67 1.41
C HIS A 49 14.56 -19.36 1.00
N ARG A 50 14.27 -18.06 0.78
CA ARG A 50 12.96 -17.59 0.37
C ARG A 50 13.05 -16.33 -0.50
N ILE A 51 12.00 -16.09 -1.28
CA ILE A 51 11.88 -14.93 -2.17
C ILE A 51 10.66 -14.12 -1.71
N GLY A 52 10.85 -12.82 -1.50
CA GLY A 52 9.80 -11.92 -1.00
C GLY A 52 9.65 -11.95 0.53
N THR A 53 8.78 -11.08 1.06
CA THR A 53 8.55 -10.94 2.51
C THR A 53 7.27 -11.63 2.96
N ALA A 54 6.21 -11.65 2.16
CA ALA A 54 4.94 -12.28 2.51
C ALA A 54 5.09 -13.80 2.78
N ILE A 55 4.39 -14.29 3.81
CA ILE A 55 4.28 -15.72 4.10
C ILE A 55 3.60 -16.44 2.93
N THR A 56 4.16 -17.58 2.56
CA THR A 56 3.63 -18.52 1.58
C THR A 56 3.25 -19.85 2.24
N ASP A 57 2.54 -20.72 1.51
CA ASP A 57 2.23 -22.09 1.97
C ASP A 57 3.51 -22.89 2.26
N THR A 58 4.57 -22.66 1.47
CA THR A 58 5.88 -23.28 1.72
C THR A 58 6.51 -22.80 3.02
N ASP A 59 6.40 -21.50 3.32
CA ASP A 59 6.86 -20.96 4.62
C ASP A 59 6.09 -21.58 5.78
N MET A 60 4.77 -21.76 5.64
CA MET A 60 3.94 -22.41 6.64
C MET A 60 4.41 -23.85 6.92
N ASN A 61 4.73 -24.62 5.87
CA ASN A 61 5.26 -25.97 6.03
C ASN A 61 6.61 -26.00 6.75
N TYR A 62 7.53 -25.07 6.44
CA TYR A 62 8.81 -24.97 7.15
C TYR A 62 8.64 -24.59 8.62
N LEU A 63 7.75 -23.64 8.92
CA LEU A 63 7.44 -23.25 10.29
C LEU A 63 6.84 -24.42 11.07
N LEU A 64 5.88 -25.14 10.48
CA LEU A 64 5.29 -26.34 11.08
C LEU A 64 6.34 -27.39 11.40
N LEU A 65 7.21 -27.72 10.43
CA LEU A 65 8.29 -28.68 10.62
C LEU A 65 9.25 -28.24 11.74
N TYR A 66 9.66 -26.98 11.76
CA TYR A 66 10.57 -26.45 12.78
C TYR A 66 9.96 -26.51 14.19
N LEU A 67 8.68 -26.14 14.35
CA LEU A 67 7.97 -26.20 15.62
C LEU A 67 7.72 -27.64 16.09
N GLU A 68 7.49 -28.57 15.16
CA GLU A 68 7.34 -30.00 15.44
C GLU A 68 8.66 -30.60 15.94
N GLU A 69 9.75 -30.44 15.19
CA GLU A 69 11.05 -31.05 15.51
C GLU A 69 11.68 -30.45 16.78
N THR A 70 11.53 -29.13 16.99
CA THR A 70 12.22 -28.43 18.08
C THR A 70 11.41 -28.43 19.39
N TYR A 71 10.08 -28.38 19.29
CA TYR A 71 9.19 -28.15 20.44
C TYR A 71 8.04 -29.15 20.59
N GLY A 72 7.83 -30.08 19.64
CA GLY A 72 6.71 -31.02 19.66
C GLY A 72 5.33 -30.35 19.45
N LEU A 73 5.31 -29.16 18.87
CA LEU A 73 4.08 -28.42 18.55
C LEU A 73 3.64 -28.77 17.12
N THR A 74 2.51 -29.46 16.99
CA THR A 74 2.03 -30.06 15.74
C THR A 74 0.66 -29.53 15.29
N SER A 75 -0.02 -28.76 16.14
CA SER A 75 -1.37 -28.26 15.83
C SER A 75 -1.32 -27.04 14.91
N GLU A 76 -1.43 -27.28 13.60
CA GLU A 76 -1.45 -26.23 12.56
C GLU A 76 -2.41 -25.08 12.90
N LYS A 77 -3.67 -25.39 13.25
CA LYS A 77 -4.66 -24.38 13.63
C LYS A 77 -4.18 -23.43 14.74
N LYS A 78 -3.45 -23.95 15.74
CA LYS A 78 -2.94 -23.16 16.87
C LYS A 78 -1.70 -22.36 16.48
N ILE A 79 -0.87 -22.91 15.60
CA ILE A 79 0.32 -22.25 15.07
C ILE A 79 -0.10 -21.07 14.19
N THR A 80 -1.05 -21.26 13.26
CA THR A 80 -1.61 -20.18 12.43
C THR A 80 -2.26 -19.09 13.28
N ALA A 81 -2.99 -19.46 14.34
CA ALA A 81 -3.54 -18.47 15.27
C ALA A 81 -2.44 -17.68 16.00
N ALA A 82 -1.36 -18.34 16.44
CA ALA A 82 -0.24 -17.66 17.09
C ALA A 82 0.51 -16.74 16.11
N ILE A 83 0.73 -17.16 14.86
CA ILE A 83 1.31 -16.33 13.80
C ILE A 83 0.48 -15.06 13.62
N GLY A 84 -0.85 -15.16 13.54
CA GLY A 84 -1.73 -14.01 13.41
C GLY A 84 -1.63 -13.03 14.59
N ILE A 85 -1.52 -13.54 15.83
CA ILE A 85 -1.35 -12.71 17.03
C ILE A 85 0.01 -11.99 16.99
N VAL A 86 1.10 -12.71 16.78
CA VAL A 86 2.46 -12.13 16.76
C VAL A 86 2.62 -11.15 15.61
N ALA A 87 2.08 -11.46 14.43
CA ALA A 87 2.08 -10.53 13.30
C ALA A 87 1.41 -9.21 13.68
N ASN A 88 0.24 -9.27 14.33
CA ASN A 88 -0.49 -8.08 14.74
C ASN A 88 0.27 -7.26 15.81
N GLU A 89 0.96 -7.92 16.74
CA GLU A 89 1.80 -7.26 17.75
C GLU A 89 3.02 -6.56 17.13
N ASN A 90 3.61 -7.16 16.09
CA ASN A 90 4.82 -6.65 15.42
C ASN A 90 4.52 -5.84 14.15
N GLY A 91 3.31 -5.27 14.02
CA GLY A 91 2.88 -4.58 12.81
C GLY A 91 3.82 -3.43 12.39
N TYR A 92 4.08 -3.30 11.10
CA TYR A 92 4.92 -2.24 10.53
C TYR A 92 4.29 -1.68 9.26
N HIS A 93 4.68 -0.47 8.86
CA HIS A 93 4.19 0.13 7.63
C HIS A 93 5.37 0.59 6.77
N PRO A 94 5.67 -0.10 5.64
CA PRO A 94 6.92 0.10 4.91
C PRO A 94 7.12 1.54 4.41
N VAL A 95 6.06 2.22 3.96
CA VAL A 95 6.13 3.64 3.57
C VAL A 95 6.39 4.56 4.76
N ARG A 96 5.78 4.32 5.93
CA ARG A 96 6.02 5.15 7.13
C ARG A 96 7.44 4.95 7.63
N ASP A 97 7.92 3.72 7.65
CA ASP A 97 9.28 3.39 8.08
C ASP A 97 10.31 4.05 7.16
N TYR A 98 10.07 4.01 5.85
CA TYR A 98 10.86 4.77 4.87
C TYR A 98 10.83 6.27 5.16
N LEU A 99 9.64 6.88 5.26
CA LEU A 99 9.47 8.33 5.46
C LEU A 99 10.08 8.81 6.79
N ASN A 100 9.92 8.04 7.87
CA ASN A 100 10.51 8.35 9.18
C ASN A 100 12.03 8.19 9.20
N GLY A 101 12.60 7.39 8.31
CA GLY A 101 14.05 7.22 8.15
C GLY A 101 14.71 8.33 7.32
N LEU A 102 13.94 9.22 6.69
CA LEU A 102 14.49 10.30 5.87
C LEU A 102 15.00 11.46 6.73
N SER A 103 16.10 12.07 6.29
CA SER A 103 16.61 13.33 6.81
C SER A 103 16.62 14.36 5.68
N TRP A 104 16.05 15.54 5.92
CA TRP A 104 16.08 16.60 4.92
C TRP A 104 17.49 17.19 4.80
N ASP A 105 17.95 17.33 3.57
CA ASP A 105 19.29 17.81 3.23
C ASP A 105 19.35 19.34 3.03
N GLY A 106 18.25 20.05 3.28
CA GLY A 106 18.18 21.51 3.16
C GLY A 106 17.90 22.03 1.75
N GLN A 107 17.83 21.17 0.72
CA GLN A 107 17.59 21.61 -0.66
C GLN A 107 16.10 21.57 -1.01
N GLU A 108 15.56 22.71 -1.47
CA GLU A 108 14.17 22.81 -1.94
C GLU A 108 14.02 22.16 -3.33
N ARG A 109 13.47 20.95 -3.38
CA ARG A 109 13.24 20.21 -4.65
C ARG A 109 11.83 20.29 -5.18
N ILE A 110 10.82 20.42 -4.32
CA ILE A 110 9.40 20.36 -4.73
C ILE A 110 9.09 21.45 -5.78
N ARG A 111 9.60 22.67 -5.59
CA ARG A 111 9.38 23.81 -6.50
C ARG A 111 9.77 23.55 -7.95
N TYR A 112 10.88 22.84 -8.17
CA TYR A 112 11.44 22.63 -9.50
C TYR A 112 11.29 21.19 -9.99
N CYS A 113 10.67 20.30 -9.21
CA CYS A 113 10.57 18.88 -9.50
C CYS A 113 9.87 18.62 -10.85
N LEU A 114 8.67 19.16 -11.06
CA LEU A 114 7.92 18.95 -12.32
C LEU A 114 8.61 19.61 -13.51
N ARG A 115 9.27 20.77 -13.32
CA ARG A 115 10.09 21.40 -14.36
C ARG A 115 11.28 20.53 -14.75
N HIS A 116 11.98 19.99 -13.76
CA HIS A 116 13.21 19.24 -13.95
C HIS A 116 12.98 17.90 -14.66
N PHE A 117 11.91 17.19 -14.29
CA PHE A 117 11.63 15.87 -14.86
C PHE A 117 10.68 15.87 -16.04
N LEU A 118 9.78 16.86 -16.14
CA LEU A 118 8.66 16.85 -17.07
C LEU A 118 8.46 18.18 -17.80
N GLY A 119 9.41 19.12 -17.69
CA GLY A 119 9.37 20.40 -18.41
C GLY A 119 8.23 21.35 -18.03
N ALA A 120 7.46 21.05 -16.98
CA ALA A 120 6.34 21.88 -16.52
C ALA A 120 6.76 23.31 -16.16
N ASP A 121 5.80 24.24 -16.03
CA ASP A 121 6.09 25.59 -15.56
C ASP A 121 6.53 25.63 -14.08
N THR A 122 7.15 26.73 -13.68
CA THR A 122 7.63 26.96 -12.30
C THR A 122 6.74 27.94 -11.53
N ASP A 123 5.51 28.11 -12.01
CA ASP A 123 4.53 29.00 -11.41
C ASP A 123 4.02 28.48 -10.06
N GLN A 124 3.35 29.37 -9.32
CA GLN A 124 2.86 29.07 -7.99
C GLN A 124 1.81 27.96 -7.97
N TYR A 125 0.98 27.85 -9.01
CA TYR A 125 -0.02 26.80 -9.10
C TYR A 125 0.64 25.43 -9.29
N THR A 126 1.61 25.30 -10.20
CA THR A 126 2.35 24.04 -10.43
C THR A 126 3.06 23.56 -9.17
N TYR A 127 3.70 24.49 -8.44
CA TYR A 127 4.32 24.19 -7.15
C TYR A 127 3.31 23.69 -6.11
N GLU A 128 2.21 24.42 -5.89
CA GLU A 128 1.22 24.06 -4.88
C GLU A 128 0.47 22.78 -5.25
N ALA A 129 0.26 22.51 -6.54
CA ALA A 129 -0.36 21.28 -7.02
C ALA A 129 0.47 20.04 -6.64
N LEU A 130 1.77 20.06 -6.94
CA LEU A 130 2.66 18.97 -6.52
C LEU A 130 2.76 18.89 -5.00
N ARG A 131 2.95 20.02 -4.32
CA ARG A 131 3.08 20.06 -2.86
C ARG A 131 1.86 19.46 -2.16
N LEU A 132 0.66 19.83 -2.60
CA LEU A 132 -0.59 19.29 -2.05
C LEU A 132 -0.71 17.78 -2.29
N PHE A 133 -0.33 17.31 -3.48
CA PHE A 133 -0.31 15.88 -3.79
C PHE A 133 0.65 15.11 -2.87
N LEU A 134 1.88 15.60 -2.68
CA LEU A 134 2.89 14.96 -1.81
C LEU A 134 2.46 14.96 -0.33
N LEU A 135 1.94 16.08 0.17
CA LEU A 135 1.41 16.15 1.53
C LEU A 135 0.21 15.21 1.71
N GLY A 136 -0.66 15.11 0.71
CA GLY A 136 -1.75 14.14 0.68
C GLY A 136 -1.27 12.69 0.74
N ALA A 137 -0.21 12.36 -0.03
CA ALA A 137 0.39 11.03 -0.04
C ALA A 137 0.95 10.66 1.34
N ILE A 138 1.70 11.57 1.95
CA ILE A 138 2.22 11.38 3.31
C ILE A 138 1.06 11.22 4.30
N HIS A 139 0.08 12.13 4.28
CA HIS A 139 -1.04 12.09 5.22
C HIS A 139 -1.88 10.82 5.10
N ARG A 140 -2.11 10.29 3.88
CA ARG A 140 -2.80 9.02 3.64
C ARG A 140 -2.05 7.81 4.21
N ALA A 141 -0.71 7.82 4.15
CA ALA A 141 0.11 6.77 4.74
C ALA A 141 0.03 6.80 6.27
N PHE A 142 0.16 7.97 6.91
CA PHE A 142 0.18 8.11 8.37
C PHE A 142 -1.22 8.07 9.02
N CYS A 143 -2.24 8.57 8.33
CA CYS A 143 -3.63 8.63 8.78
C CYS A 143 -4.55 7.91 7.77
N PRO A 144 -4.52 6.56 7.69
CA PRO A 144 -5.38 5.80 6.80
C PRO A 144 -6.84 6.25 6.89
N GLY A 145 -7.47 6.44 5.72
CA GLY A 145 -8.86 6.87 5.64
C GLY A 145 -9.10 8.35 5.91
N CYS A 146 -8.06 9.18 6.06
CA CYS A 146 -8.21 10.63 6.04
C CYS A 146 -8.91 11.10 4.75
N LYS A 147 -9.69 12.18 4.81
CA LYS A 147 -10.29 12.74 3.60
C LYS A 147 -9.21 13.41 2.75
N PHE A 148 -8.94 12.83 1.58
CA PHE A 148 -8.13 13.45 0.52
C PHE A 148 -8.71 13.00 -0.82
N GLU A 149 -9.27 13.96 -1.57
CA GLU A 149 -10.05 13.73 -2.80
C GLU A 149 -9.44 14.41 -4.03
N VAL A 150 -8.17 14.82 -3.92
CA VAL A 150 -7.44 15.57 -4.95
C VAL A 150 -6.53 14.62 -5.74
N MET A 151 -6.49 14.80 -7.05
CA MET A 151 -5.66 14.04 -7.99
C MET A 151 -4.81 14.98 -8.83
N LEU A 152 -3.49 14.79 -8.79
CA LEU A 152 -2.56 15.49 -9.67
C LEU A 152 -2.68 14.91 -11.08
N CYS A 153 -2.98 15.72 -12.08
CA CYS A 153 -3.20 15.29 -13.45
C CYS A 153 -2.07 15.83 -14.35
N LEU A 154 -1.18 14.97 -14.81
CA LEU A 154 -0.10 15.36 -15.73
C LEU A 154 -0.60 15.27 -17.18
N VAL A 155 -0.53 16.38 -17.91
CA VAL A 155 -1.08 16.52 -19.26
C VAL A 155 0.02 16.90 -20.24
N GLY A 156 0.26 16.07 -21.25
CA GLY A 156 1.26 16.37 -22.26
C GLY A 156 1.47 15.22 -23.23
N GLY A 157 2.36 15.39 -24.20
CA GLY A 157 2.59 14.41 -25.27
C GLY A 157 2.88 12.98 -24.80
N GLN A 158 2.60 12.01 -25.66
CA GLN A 158 3.01 10.63 -25.44
C GLN A 158 4.53 10.56 -25.27
N GLY A 159 5.00 9.72 -24.36
CA GLY A 159 6.44 9.58 -24.09
C GLY A 159 7.05 10.66 -23.19
N ALA A 160 6.26 11.64 -22.70
CA ALA A 160 6.75 12.70 -21.81
C ALA A 160 7.12 12.23 -20.36
N GLY A 161 7.26 10.93 -20.11
CA GLY A 161 7.69 10.41 -18.80
C GLY A 161 6.65 10.46 -17.67
N LYS A 162 5.37 10.77 -17.96
CA LYS A 162 4.31 10.96 -16.95
C LYS A 162 4.10 9.75 -16.02
N SER A 163 3.93 8.56 -16.58
CA SER A 163 3.75 7.30 -15.82
C SER A 163 5.02 6.95 -15.05
N THR A 164 6.18 7.13 -15.69
CA THR A 164 7.50 6.93 -15.06
C THR A 164 7.68 7.86 -13.86
N PHE A 165 7.21 9.11 -13.93
CA PHE A 165 7.28 10.04 -12.81
C PHE A 165 6.52 9.51 -11.59
N PHE A 166 5.26 9.09 -11.74
CA PHE A 166 4.50 8.54 -10.61
C PHE A 166 5.10 7.25 -10.07
N ARG A 167 5.59 6.37 -10.94
CA ARG A 167 6.30 5.15 -10.54
C ARG A 167 7.53 5.43 -9.71
N LEU A 168 8.39 6.35 -10.15
CA LEU A 168 9.60 6.75 -9.42
C LEU A 168 9.27 7.50 -8.12
N LEU A 169 8.18 8.29 -8.12
CA LEU A 169 7.73 9.02 -6.94
C LEU A 169 7.27 8.08 -5.81
N ALA A 170 6.80 6.88 -6.16
CA ALA A 170 6.46 5.85 -5.20
C ALA A 170 7.69 5.23 -4.51
N VAL A 171 8.92 5.58 -4.92
CA VAL A 171 10.21 5.12 -4.38
C VAL A 171 10.52 3.65 -4.68
N LYS A 172 9.56 2.76 -4.44
CA LYS A 172 9.63 1.35 -4.81
C LYS A 172 8.51 1.02 -5.77
N ASP A 173 8.83 0.21 -6.77
CA ASP A 173 7.85 -0.26 -7.77
C ASP A 173 6.66 -0.98 -7.11
N GLU A 174 6.89 -1.71 -6.01
CA GLU A 174 5.84 -2.41 -5.26
C GLU A 174 4.82 -1.47 -4.59
N TRP A 175 5.13 -0.17 -4.44
CA TRP A 175 4.21 0.84 -3.91
C TRP A 175 3.51 1.63 -5.01
N PHE A 176 3.74 1.28 -6.28
CA PHE A 176 3.12 1.90 -7.44
C PHE A 176 2.19 0.91 -8.15
N SER A 177 1.07 1.41 -8.68
CA SER A 177 0.21 0.62 -9.58
C SER A 177 -0.43 1.51 -10.65
N ASP A 178 -0.52 1.02 -11.88
CA ASP A 178 -1.24 1.61 -13.00
C ASP A 178 -2.40 0.71 -13.50
N ASP A 179 -2.69 -0.39 -12.81
CA ASP A 179 -3.70 -1.38 -13.24
C ASP A 179 -5.16 -1.01 -12.89
N LEU A 180 -5.38 0.23 -12.41
CA LEU A 180 -6.72 0.72 -12.09
C LEU A 180 -7.47 1.18 -13.35
N ARG A 181 -8.02 0.22 -14.09
CA ARG A 181 -8.75 0.45 -15.35
C ARG A 181 -10.25 0.67 -15.19
N LYS A 182 -10.85 0.15 -14.12
CA LYS A 182 -12.30 0.19 -13.84
C LYS A 182 -12.56 0.42 -12.34
N LEU A 183 -13.49 1.32 -12.03
CA LEU A 183 -13.82 1.74 -10.66
C LEU A 183 -14.98 0.95 -10.04
N ASP A 184 -15.72 0.22 -10.86
CA ASP A 184 -16.88 -0.61 -10.52
C ASP A 184 -16.51 -2.10 -10.35
N ASP A 185 -15.22 -2.44 -10.39
CA ASP A 185 -14.74 -3.80 -10.20
C ASP A 185 -14.88 -4.22 -8.73
N ASP A 186 -15.52 -5.36 -8.47
CA ASP A 186 -15.62 -5.97 -7.14
C ASP A 186 -14.23 -6.22 -6.52
N ASN A 187 -13.19 -6.31 -7.35
CA ASN A 187 -11.80 -6.47 -6.93
C ASN A 187 -11.01 -5.16 -6.88
N VAL A 188 -11.65 -3.99 -6.98
CA VAL A 188 -10.96 -2.70 -6.94
C VAL A 188 -10.06 -2.59 -5.70
N TYR A 189 -10.51 -3.09 -4.55
CA TYR A 189 -9.73 -3.10 -3.33
C TYR A 189 -8.38 -3.83 -3.49
N ARG A 190 -8.35 -4.98 -4.18
CA ARG A 190 -7.11 -5.74 -4.41
C ARG A 190 -6.09 -4.95 -5.23
N LYS A 191 -6.56 -4.06 -6.09
CA LYS A 191 -5.71 -3.17 -6.88
C LYS A 191 -5.19 -2.00 -6.06
N LEU A 192 -5.91 -1.58 -5.02
CA LEU A 192 -5.48 -0.53 -4.11
C LEU A 192 -4.52 -1.04 -3.03
N GLN A 193 -4.76 -2.26 -2.54
CA GLN A 193 -4.00 -2.87 -1.44
C GLN A 193 -2.52 -2.98 -1.80
N GLY A 194 -1.64 -2.55 -0.90
CA GLY A 194 -0.19 -2.60 -1.11
C GLY A 194 0.41 -1.38 -1.82
N HIS A 195 -0.39 -0.54 -2.47
CA HIS A 195 0.10 0.59 -3.27
C HIS A 195 -0.08 1.93 -2.55
N TRP A 196 0.91 2.81 -2.67
CA TRP A 196 0.90 4.16 -2.12
C TRP A 196 0.49 5.19 -3.17
N ILE A 197 0.98 5.04 -4.40
CA ILE A 197 0.66 5.90 -5.55
C ILE A 197 0.02 5.05 -6.64
N ILE A 198 -1.15 5.47 -7.10
CA ILE A 198 -1.89 4.76 -8.15
C ILE A 198 -2.11 5.69 -9.34
N GLU A 199 -1.59 5.30 -10.50
CA GLU A 199 -1.82 6.01 -11.75
C GLU A 199 -3.18 5.61 -12.35
N MET A 200 -3.89 6.61 -12.86
CA MET A 200 -5.12 6.48 -13.65
C MET A 200 -4.85 7.02 -15.06
N SER A 201 -4.26 6.18 -15.91
CA SER A 201 -3.65 6.54 -17.21
C SER A 201 -4.63 6.65 -18.39
N GLU A 202 -5.83 6.07 -18.29
CA GLU A 202 -6.79 6.00 -19.41
C GLU A 202 -8.21 6.48 -19.07
N MET A 203 -8.57 6.46 -17.79
CA MET A 203 -9.91 6.87 -17.33
C MET A 203 -10.20 8.35 -17.58
N ILE A 204 -9.14 9.13 -17.73
CA ILE A 204 -9.16 10.57 -17.92
C ILE A 204 -9.30 10.91 -19.41
N ALA A 205 -8.73 10.10 -20.31
CA ALA A 205 -8.71 10.36 -21.75
C ALA A 205 -10.02 10.00 -22.48
N THR A 206 -10.85 9.14 -21.88
CA THR A 206 -12.16 8.72 -22.41
C THR A 206 -13.32 9.29 -21.60
N ALA A 207 -13.04 10.28 -20.76
CA ALA A 207 -13.94 10.72 -19.72
C ALA A 207 -15.14 11.51 -20.29
N ASN A 208 -16.33 10.92 -20.20
CA ASN A 208 -17.59 11.66 -20.32
C ASN A 208 -18.04 12.19 -18.94
N ALA A 209 -19.03 13.08 -18.92
CA ALA A 209 -19.51 13.69 -17.66
C ALA A 209 -19.89 12.66 -16.58
N LYS A 210 -20.45 11.50 -16.98
CA LYS A 210 -20.79 10.41 -16.07
C LYS A 210 -19.56 9.78 -15.43
N SER A 211 -18.55 9.44 -16.23
CA SER A 211 -17.30 8.86 -15.73
C SER A 211 -16.51 9.82 -14.81
N ILE A 212 -16.59 11.13 -15.06
CA ILE A 212 -15.98 12.13 -14.16
C ILE A 212 -16.66 12.13 -12.79
N GLU A 213 -17.99 12.06 -12.74
CA GLU A 213 -18.71 11.95 -11.46
C GLU A 213 -18.37 10.64 -10.72
N GLU A 214 -18.21 9.53 -11.45
CA GLU A 214 -17.74 8.26 -10.89
C GLU A 214 -16.32 8.37 -10.32
N ILE A 215 -15.39 9.02 -11.04
CA ILE A 215 -14.02 9.30 -10.55
C ILE A 215 -14.08 10.21 -9.32
N LYS A 216 -14.85 11.30 -9.34
CA LYS A 216 -14.98 12.21 -8.18
C LYS A 216 -15.53 11.47 -6.97
N SER A 217 -16.56 10.64 -7.16
CA SER A 217 -17.13 9.79 -6.12
C SER A 217 -16.09 8.81 -5.58
N PHE A 218 -15.33 8.18 -6.47
CA PHE A 218 -14.26 7.25 -6.11
C PHE A 218 -13.15 7.94 -5.32
N LEU A 219 -12.58 9.05 -5.81
CA LEU A 219 -11.56 9.85 -5.12
C LEU A 219 -12.03 10.31 -3.73
N SER A 220 -13.34 10.58 -3.60
CA SER A 220 -13.96 11.04 -2.35
C SER A 220 -14.03 9.95 -1.26
N ARG A 221 -13.89 8.67 -1.60
CA ARG A 221 -13.99 7.57 -0.64
C ARG A 221 -12.82 7.60 0.35
N GLN A 222 -13.15 7.30 1.60
CA GLN A 222 -12.18 7.18 2.71
C GLN A 222 -11.86 5.72 3.02
N LYS A 223 -12.74 4.80 2.63
CA LYS A 223 -12.62 3.38 2.89
C LYS A 223 -13.31 2.57 1.80
N GLU A 224 -12.88 1.33 1.67
CA GLU A 224 -13.51 0.29 0.86
C GLU A 224 -14.08 -0.77 1.82
N VAL A 225 -15.31 -1.20 1.58
CA VAL A 225 -15.88 -2.36 2.29
C VAL A 225 -15.52 -3.58 1.46
N TYR A 226 -14.62 -4.42 1.97
CA TYR A 226 -14.15 -5.59 1.22
C TYR A 226 -14.08 -6.82 2.12
N LYS A 227 -14.40 -7.97 1.56
CA LYS A 227 -14.29 -9.28 2.21
C LYS A 227 -13.15 -10.05 1.54
N ILE A 228 -12.06 -10.26 2.26
CA ILE A 228 -10.98 -11.13 1.77
C ILE A 228 -11.53 -12.57 1.72
N PRO A 229 -11.16 -13.39 0.71
CA PRO A 229 -11.49 -14.80 0.72
C PRO A 229 -11.17 -15.44 2.08
N TYR A 230 -12.03 -16.33 2.55
CA TYR A 230 -11.91 -17.03 3.85
C TYR A 230 -12.17 -16.19 5.11
N GLU A 231 -12.27 -14.86 5.03
CA GLU A 231 -12.80 -14.07 6.14
C GLU A 231 -14.30 -14.32 6.32
N THR A 232 -14.79 -14.27 7.55
CA THR A 232 -16.22 -14.50 7.83
C THR A 232 -17.06 -13.27 7.48
N HIS A 233 -16.54 -12.08 7.75
CA HIS A 233 -17.25 -10.81 7.59
C HIS A 233 -16.45 -9.83 6.73
N PRO A 234 -17.13 -8.98 5.92
CA PRO A 234 -16.47 -7.85 5.28
C PRO A 234 -15.95 -6.88 6.34
N GLU A 235 -14.79 -6.27 6.07
CA GLU A 235 -14.19 -5.26 6.94
C GLU A 235 -14.09 -3.91 6.22
N ASP A 236 -14.10 -2.84 7.01
CA ASP A 236 -13.78 -1.50 6.56
C ASP A 236 -12.27 -1.37 6.35
N ARG A 237 -11.84 -1.24 5.10
CA ARG A 237 -10.43 -1.07 4.74
C ARG A 237 -10.16 0.39 4.44
N LEU A 238 -9.40 1.04 5.32
CA LEU A 238 -9.13 2.47 5.22
C LEU A 238 -8.14 2.76 4.09
N ARG A 239 -8.44 3.75 3.25
CA ARG A 239 -7.62 4.04 2.07
C ARG A 239 -6.33 4.76 2.44
N GLN A 240 -5.20 4.20 2.00
CA GLN A 240 -3.83 4.65 2.28
C GLN A 240 -3.09 5.21 1.07
N CYS A 241 -3.71 5.16 -0.12
CA CYS A 241 -3.12 5.60 -1.38
C CYS A 241 -3.61 6.98 -1.85
N VAL A 242 -2.87 7.56 -2.80
CA VAL A 242 -3.27 8.73 -3.59
C VAL A 242 -3.28 8.40 -5.08
N PHE A 243 -4.00 9.22 -5.85
CA PHE A 243 -4.19 8.98 -7.28
C PHE A 243 -3.49 10.05 -8.11
N GLY A 244 -2.74 9.60 -9.11
CA GLY A 244 -2.14 10.43 -10.15
C GLY A 244 -2.85 10.18 -11.47
N GLY A 245 -3.27 11.23 -12.16
CA GLY A 245 -3.85 11.16 -13.49
C GLY A 245 -2.80 11.42 -14.56
N THR A 246 -2.86 10.70 -15.68
CA THR A 246 -2.09 11.06 -16.87
C THR A 246 -3.00 11.16 -18.08
N SER A 247 -2.73 12.14 -18.95
CA SER A 247 -3.48 12.33 -20.19
C SER A 247 -2.58 12.88 -21.30
N ASN A 248 -2.90 12.51 -22.54
CA ASN A 248 -2.33 13.11 -23.74
C ASN A 248 -3.26 14.17 -24.35
N ALA A 249 -4.53 14.22 -23.94
CA ALA A 249 -5.53 15.17 -24.42
C ALA A 249 -5.58 16.42 -23.53
N LEU A 250 -5.61 17.61 -24.15
CA LEU A 250 -5.71 18.89 -23.44
C LEU A 250 -7.12 19.12 -22.85
N ASP A 251 -8.13 18.60 -23.54
CA ASP A 251 -9.56 18.70 -23.23
C ASP A 251 -10.08 17.52 -22.40
N PHE A 252 -9.20 16.90 -21.60
CA PHE A 252 -9.52 15.70 -20.85
C PHE A 252 -10.59 15.87 -19.76
N LEU A 253 -10.81 17.10 -19.28
CA LEU A 253 -11.89 17.41 -18.35
C LEU A 253 -13.03 18.11 -19.09
N PRO A 254 -14.25 17.56 -19.07
CA PRO A 254 -15.40 18.29 -19.55
C PRO A 254 -15.64 19.55 -18.71
N LEU A 255 -16.20 20.57 -19.37
CA LEU A 255 -16.64 21.82 -18.74
C LEU A 255 -17.72 21.53 -17.70
N ASP A 256 -17.32 21.55 -16.44
CA ASP A 256 -18.21 21.35 -15.29
C ASP A 256 -18.59 22.70 -14.67
N ARG A 257 -19.90 22.98 -14.63
CA ARG A 257 -20.46 24.21 -14.02
C ARG A 257 -20.32 24.24 -12.49
N SER A 258 -20.12 23.09 -11.84
CA SER A 258 -19.91 22.98 -10.38
C SER A 258 -18.44 23.07 -9.95
N GLY A 259 -17.52 23.04 -10.91
CA GLY A 259 -16.07 23.16 -10.70
C GLY A 259 -15.34 21.84 -10.45
N ASN A 260 -14.18 21.67 -11.08
CA ASN A 260 -13.36 20.45 -11.02
C ASN A 260 -12.27 20.51 -9.94
N ARG A 261 -12.61 20.88 -8.70
CA ARG A 261 -11.63 21.07 -7.59
C ARG A 261 -10.79 19.83 -7.21
N ARG A 262 -11.20 18.64 -7.66
CA ARG A 262 -10.56 17.35 -7.39
C ARG A 262 -9.43 17.03 -8.36
N PHE A 263 -9.32 17.78 -9.46
CA PHE A 263 -8.34 17.55 -10.51
C PHE A 263 -7.40 18.74 -10.57
N LEU A 264 -6.10 18.50 -10.42
CA LEU A 264 -5.07 19.52 -10.55
C LEU A 264 -4.30 19.28 -11.85
N PRO A 265 -4.78 19.80 -13.00
CA PRO A 265 -4.07 19.67 -14.27
C PRO A 265 -2.74 20.43 -14.23
N VAL A 266 -1.65 19.77 -14.59
CA VAL A 266 -0.35 20.40 -14.84
C VAL A 266 0.11 20.02 -16.23
N MET A 267 0.42 21.05 -17.02
CA MET A 267 0.99 20.89 -18.36
C MET A 267 2.44 20.46 -18.26
N VAL A 268 2.80 19.43 -19.03
CA VAL A 268 4.16 18.88 -19.10
C VAL A 268 4.63 18.81 -20.54
N TYR A 269 5.93 19.02 -20.73
CA TYR A 269 6.59 19.12 -22.02
C TYR A 269 7.87 18.26 -22.00
N PRO A 270 8.02 17.32 -22.94
CA PRO A 270 9.25 16.53 -23.05
C PRO A 270 10.48 17.38 -23.39
#